data_AF-A0A967N445-F1
#
_entry.id   AF-A0A967N445-F1
#
_cell.length_a   1.000
_cell.length_b   1.000
_cell.length_c   1.000
_cell.angle_alpha   90.00
_cell.angle_beta   90.00
_cell.angle_gamma   90.00
#
_symmetry.space_group_name_H-M   'P 1'
#
loop_
_entity.id
_entity.type
_entity.pdbx_description
1 polymer ?
#
loop_
_entity_poly.entity_id
_entity_poly.type
_entity_poly.pdbx_seq_one_letter_code
_entity_poly.pdbx_strand_id
1 'polypeptide(L)'
;RWGLGPGSTLDLHVSGTEEVPSSRAPEGTGAGQEPLSGRDPGVEEPGRWEFADRRPPLDLTVEVVDGAGRSARVPLSRYGPVRYPLEMSILRRKDLEEDRFPRFYEVLLQSYHIPLGDFVEQTPGLELRRLRTVRLVFDRSEAATVVVDDLGFSRMGDDFFEARLGGAGTSRSRAGGN
;
A
#
# COMPACT_ATOMS: atom_id res chain seq x y z
N ARG A 1 -14.01 -15.38 -18.92
CA ARG A 1 -12.69 -15.61 -18.26
C ARG A 1 -11.81 -14.42 -18.55
N TRP A 2 -11.18 -13.80 -17.55
CA TRP A 2 -10.36 -12.61 -17.77
C TRP A 2 -9.10 -12.96 -18.57
N GLY A 3 -8.86 -12.23 -19.65
CA GLY A 3 -7.74 -12.46 -20.58
C GLY A 3 -6.43 -11.86 -20.07
N LEU A 4 -6.08 -12.19 -18.83
CA LEU A 4 -4.87 -11.71 -18.15
C LEU A 4 -3.62 -12.36 -18.77
N GLY A 5 -2.56 -11.56 -18.89
CA GLY A 5 -1.25 -12.01 -19.36
C GLY A 5 -0.15 -11.12 -18.78
N PRO A 6 1.12 -11.35 -19.18
CA PRO A 6 2.25 -10.59 -18.64
C PRO A 6 2.15 -9.08 -18.81
N GLY A 7 1.50 -8.60 -19.88
CA GLY A 7 1.22 -7.17 -20.10
C GLY A 7 -0.05 -6.62 -19.41
N SER A 8 -0.65 -7.37 -18.50
CA SER A 8 -1.70 -6.85 -17.61
C SER A 8 -1.07 -6.34 -16.31
N THR A 9 -1.78 -5.47 -15.59
CA THR A 9 -1.39 -5.06 -14.23
C THR A 9 -2.38 -5.54 -13.20
N LEU A 10 -1.88 -5.71 -11.98
CA LEU A 10 -2.68 -5.59 -10.77
C LEU A 10 -2.58 -4.15 -10.27
N ASP A 11 -3.72 -3.50 -10.14
CA ASP A 11 -3.85 -2.13 -9.68
C ASP A 11 -4.47 -2.10 -8.29
N LEU A 12 -3.98 -1.20 -7.43
CA LEU A 12 -4.54 -0.94 -6.11
C LEU A 12 -4.12 0.42 -5.59
N HIS A 13 -4.95 1.02 -4.77
CA HIS A 13 -4.68 2.27 -4.05
C HIS A 13 -4.43 1.93 -2.59
N VAL A 14 -3.31 2.39 -2.02
CA VAL A 14 -2.92 2.06 -0.64
C VAL A 14 -2.42 3.29 0.10
N SER A 15 -2.83 3.44 1.36
CA SER A 15 -2.24 4.40 2.30
C SER A 15 -2.08 3.76 3.68
N GLY A 16 -1.04 4.14 4.41
CA GLY A 16 -0.97 3.89 5.84
C GLY A 16 -1.95 4.79 6.60
N THR A 17 -2.24 4.44 7.84
CA THR A 17 -2.97 5.31 8.78
C THR A 17 -2.17 5.50 10.04
N GLU A 18 -2.60 6.43 10.89
CA GLU A 18 -1.98 6.63 12.19
C GLU A 18 -2.38 5.59 13.23
N GLU A 19 -3.41 4.79 12.94
CA GLU A 19 -3.90 3.77 13.85
C GLU A 19 -2.90 2.62 13.94
N VAL A 20 -2.47 2.32 15.17
CA VAL A 20 -1.70 1.10 15.46
C VAL A 20 -2.68 0.02 15.87
N PRO A 21 -2.72 -1.13 15.16
CA PRO A 21 -3.64 -2.19 15.52
C PRO A 21 -3.32 -2.71 16.92
N SER A 22 -4.35 -2.91 17.74
CA SER A 22 -4.19 -3.51 19.07
C SER A 22 -3.59 -4.92 18.96
N SER A 23 -2.79 -5.32 19.94
CA SER A 23 -2.26 -6.68 20.01
C SER A 23 -3.40 -7.69 19.97
N ARG A 24 -3.37 -8.62 19.01
CA ARG A 24 -4.38 -9.67 18.89
C ARG A 24 -4.40 -10.49 20.17
N ALA A 25 -5.56 -10.60 20.82
CA ALA A 25 -5.74 -11.57 21.90
C ALA A 25 -5.44 -12.97 21.35
N PRO A 26 -4.72 -13.83 22.09
CA PRO A 26 -4.44 -15.19 21.64
C PRO A 26 -5.76 -15.91 21.34
N GLU A 27 -5.82 -16.63 20.22
CA GLU A 27 -7.02 -17.37 19.82
C GLU A 27 -7.38 -18.39 20.92
N GLY A 28 -8.49 -18.13 21.63
CA GLY A 28 -9.02 -19.05 22.63
C GLY A 28 -9.58 -18.41 23.89
N THR A 29 -10.51 -17.47 23.81
CA THR A 29 -11.59 -17.34 24.81
C THR A 29 -12.70 -16.46 24.22
N GLY A 30 -13.83 -17.07 23.88
CA GLY A 30 -15.06 -16.32 23.66
C GLY A 30 -15.51 -15.73 24.99
N ALA A 31 -15.49 -14.42 25.11
CA ALA A 31 -16.15 -13.67 26.17
C ALA A 31 -16.69 -12.37 25.58
N GLY A 32 -17.89 -11.99 26.03
CA GLY A 32 -18.82 -11.12 25.33
C GLY A 32 -18.31 -9.72 24.99
N GLN A 33 -18.92 -9.16 23.94
CA GLN A 33 -18.94 -7.71 23.73
C GLN A 33 -19.64 -7.06 24.93
N GLU A 34 -18.88 -6.33 25.75
CA GLU A 34 -19.44 -5.33 26.65
C GLU A 34 -19.37 -3.95 25.98
N PRO A 35 -20.40 -3.09 26.16
CA PRO A 35 -20.46 -1.80 25.50
C PRO A 35 -19.39 -0.87 26.07
N LEU A 36 -18.78 -0.08 25.17
CA LEU A 36 -17.83 0.98 25.48
C LEU A 36 -18.53 2.07 26.32
N SER A 37 -18.50 1.94 27.65
CA SER A 37 -18.82 3.04 28.56
C SER A 37 -17.60 3.95 28.71
N GLY A 38 -17.86 5.25 28.62
CA GLY A 38 -16.89 6.31 28.43
C GLY A 38 -15.66 6.28 29.33
N ARG A 39 -14.52 6.57 28.69
CA ARG A 39 -13.33 7.08 29.36
C ARG A 39 -12.81 8.24 28.53
N ASP A 40 -12.95 9.43 29.10
CA ASP A 40 -12.38 10.68 28.61
C ASP A 40 -10.84 10.56 28.65
N PRO A 41 -10.12 10.55 27.52
CA PRO A 41 -8.68 10.53 27.56
C PRO A 41 -8.19 11.96 27.82
N GLY A 42 -7.64 12.17 29.02
CA GLY A 42 -6.90 13.37 29.36
C GLY A 42 -5.88 13.69 28.27
N VAL A 43 -5.91 14.95 27.84
CA VAL A 43 -5.02 15.54 26.85
C VAL A 43 -3.59 15.52 27.42
N GLU A 44 -2.78 14.57 26.97
CA GLU A 44 -1.32 14.74 26.96
C GLU A 44 -0.97 15.42 25.63
N GLU A 45 -0.49 16.66 25.70
CA GLU A 45 0.08 17.34 24.54
C GLU A 45 1.52 16.89 24.33
N PRO A 46 1.87 16.24 23.20
CA PRO A 46 3.26 16.18 22.80
C PRO A 46 3.60 17.44 22.00
N GLY A 47 4.76 18.01 22.32
CA GLY A 47 5.42 19.07 21.56
C GLY A 47 5.44 18.76 20.07
N ARG A 48 4.46 19.35 19.39
CA ARG A 48 4.15 19.22 17.97
C ARG A 48 5.28 19.89 17.19
N TRP A 49 6.16 19.08 16.58
CA TRP A 49 6.88 19.29 15.29
C TRP A 49 8.09 18.34 15.07
N GLU A 50 8.24 17.24 15.84
CA GLU A 50 9.33 16.26 15.67
C GLU A 50 8.87 14.84 15.26
N PHE A 51 7.66 14.67 14.70
CA PHE A 51 7.04 13.35 14.53
C PHE A 51 6.78 12.88 13.09
N ALA A 52 7.20 13.62 12.08
CA ALA A 52 7.06 13.14 10.69
C ALA A 52 7.96 11.92 10.37
N ASP A 53 8.90 11.54 11.25
CA ASP A 53 9.98 10.60 10.87
C ASP A 53 10.32 9.49 11.89
N ARG A 54 9.45 9.20 12.87
CA ARG A 54 9.70 8.14 13.87
C ARG A 54 8.95 6.82 13.64
N ARG A 55 8.05 6.76 12.67
CA ARG A 55 7.33 5.52 12.35
C ARG A 55 8.19 4.65 11.43
N PRO A 56 8.32 3.34 11.70
CA PRO A 56 9.05 2.45 10.81
C PRO A 56 8.39 2.48 9.42
N PRO A 57 9.18 2.38 8.34
CA PRO A 57 8.65 2.30 6.98
C PRO A 57 7.59 1.21 6.87
N LEU A 58 6.44 1.56 6.29
CA LEU A 58 5.37 0.61 6.01
C LEU A 58 5.64 -0.10 4.69
N ASP A 59 5.62 -1.42 4.74
CA ASP A 59 5.64 -2.28 3.57
C ASP A 59 4.76 -3.53 3.78
N LEU A 60 4.27 -4.07 2.68
CA LEU A 60 3.53 -5.34 2.61
C LEU A 60 3.80 -6.03 1.28
N THR A 61 3.54 -7.32 1.25
CA THR A 61 3.72 -8.15 0.05
C THR A 61 2.39 -8.40 -0.62
N VAL A 62 2.34 -8.26 -1.94
CA VAL A 62 1.22 -8.75 -2.75
C VAL A 62 1.54 -10.16 -3.22
N GLU A 63 0.68 -11.12 -2.90
CA GLU A 63 0.75 -12.49 -3.40
C GLU A 63 -0.36 -12.77 -4.41
N VAL A 64 -0.04 -13.49 -5.48
CA VAL A 64 -1.02 -14.06 -6.38
C VAL A 64 -0.91 -15.57 -6.41
N VAL A 65 -2.04 -16.26 -6.58
CA VAL A 65 -2.11 -17.72 -6.66
C VAL A 65 -2.96 -18.15 -7.85
N ASP A 66 -2.44 -19.08 -8.65
CA ASP A 66 -3.16 -19.65 -9.78
C ASP A 66 -4.02 -20.87 -9.43
N GLY A 67 -4.76 -21.37 -10.42
CA GLY A 67 -5.66 -22.53 -10.26
C GLY A 67 -4.95 -23.87 -10.06
N ALA A 68 -3.63 -23.94 -10.23
CA ALA A 68 -2.81 -25.09 -9.89
C ALA A 68 -2.18 -24.97 -8.50
N GLY A 69 -2.47 -23.88 -7.76
CA GLY A 69 -1.93 -23.61 -6.44
C GLY A 69 -0.53 -22.98 -6.45
N ARG A 70 -0.02 -22.57 -7.60
CA ARG A 70 1.30 -21.95 -7.71
C ARG A 70 1.20 -20.48 -7.32
N SER A 71 2.13 -20.02 -6.49
CA SER A 71 2.09 -18.69 -5.86
C SER A 71 3.32 -17.87 -6.20
N ALA A 72 3.13 -16.57 -6.40
CA ALA A 72 4.21 -15.59 -6.56
C ALA A 72 3.91 -14.35 -5.69
N ARG A 73 4.95 -13.68 -5.22
CA ARG A 73 4.97 -12.62 -4.22
C ARG A 73 5.86 -11.46 -4.64
N VAL A 74 5.35 -10.24 -4.63
CA VAL A 74 6.17 -9.03 -4.83
C VAL A 74 5.93 -8.03 -3.71
N PRO A 75 6.98 -7.42 -3.13
CA PRO A 75 6.81 -6.38 -2.12
C PRO A 75 6.35 -5.07 -2.78
N LEU A 76 5.48 -4.30 -2.12
CA LEU A 76 5.04 -3.00 -2.64
C LEU A 76 6.20 -2.01 -2.72
N SER A 77 7.18 -2.10 -1.81
CA SER A 77 8.39 -1.28 -1.82
C SER A 77 9.20 -1.35 -3.13
N ARG A 78 9.04 -2.40 -3.95
CA ARG A 78 9.62 -2.47 -5.30
C ARG A 78 9.08 -1.37 -6.24
N TYR A 79 7.85 -0.90 -6.01
CA TYR A 79 7.14 0.07 -6.86
C TYR A 79 6.99 1.45 -6.20
N GLY A 80 7.36 1.56 -4.93
CA GLY A 80 7.37 2.78 -4.14
C GLY A 80 7.03 2.54 -2.67
N PRO A 81 7.50 3.39 -1.73
CA PRO A 81 7.18 3.25 -0.32
C PRO A 81 5.68 3.48 -0.10
N VAL A 82 5.07 2.71 0.81
CA VAL A 82 3.72 3.00 1.30
C VAL A 82 3.82 4.16 2.28
N ARG A 83 3.09 5.24 2.01
CA ARG A 83 3.19 6.48 2.79
C ARG A 83 2.14 6.53 3.89
N TYR A 84 2.50 7.17 4.99
CA TYR A 84 1.55 7.64 5.98
C TYR A 84 0.96 9.00 5.56
N PRO A 85 -0.20 9.40 6.10
CA PRO A 85 -0.78 10.71 5.82
C PRO A 85 0.20 11.82 6.20
N LEU A 86 0.22 12.88 5.38
CA LEU A 86 1.02 14.06 5.67
C LEU A 86 0.23 14.98 6.60
N GLU A 87 0.83 15.34 7.73
CA GLU A 87 0.28 16.40 8.58
C GLU A 87 0.37 17.75 7.85
N MET A 88 -0.73 18.48 7.84
CA MET A 88 -0.87 19.81 7.26
C MET A 88 -1.34 20.80 8.32
N SER A 89 -0.76 22.01 8.28
CA SER A 89 -1.29 23.15 9.03
C SER A 89 -2.17 23.97 8.10
N ILE A 90 -3.42 24.16 8.52
CA ILE A 90 -4.46 24.95 7.84
C ILE A 90 -4.38 26.42 8.27
N LEU A 91 -4.13 26.70 9.56
CA LEU A 91 -4.07 28.05 10.12
C LEU A 91 -2.67 28.38 10.66
N ARG A 92 -2.25 29.63 10.50
CA ARG A 92 -0.99 30.12 11.10
C ARG A 92 -1.05 30.22 12.64
N ARG A 93 -2.24 30.31 13.22
CA ARG A 93 -2.48 30.39 14.67
C ARG A 93 -2.81 29.00 15.19
N LYS A 94 -1.82 28.34 15.83
CA LYS A 94 -1.93 26.95 16.31
C LYS A 94 -3.09 26.75 17.28
N ASP A 95 -3.28 27.70 18.20
CA ASP A 95 -4.34 27.69 19.22
C ASP A 95 -5.75 27.65 18.59
N LEU A 96 -5.99 28.46 17.55
CA LEU A 96 -7.27 28.44 16.83
C LEU A 96 -7.42 27.22 15.92
N GLU A 97 -6.30 26.60 15.54
CA GLU A 97 -6.29 25.41 14.70
C GLU A 97 -6.71 24.17 15.49
N GLU A 98 -6.16 24.02 16.69
CA GLU A 98 -6.46 22.92 17.61
C GLU A 98 -7.91 22.94 18.09
N ASP A 99 -8.46 24.12 18.36
CA ASP A 99 -9.88 24.28 18.71
C ASP A 99 -10.83 23.96 17.55
N ARG A 100 -10.41 24.16 16.30
CA ARG A 100 -11.31 24.10 15.12
C ARG A 100 -11.17 22.83 14.28
N PHE A 101 -10.01 22.17 14.32
CA PHE A 101 -9.72 21.03 13.47
C PHE A 101 -9.34 19.82 14.32
N PRO A 102 -10.21 18.79 14.41
CA PRO A 102 -9.91 17.59 15.19
C PRO A 102 -8.87 16.68 14.52
N ARG A 103 -8.55 16.90 13.24
CA ARG A 103 -7.51 16.19 12.49
C ARG A 103 -6.77 17.16 11.59
N PHE A 104 -5.47 16.96 11.47
CA PHE A 104 -4.57 17.77 10.65
C PHE A 104 -4.04 17.01 9.43
N TYR A 105 -4.73 15.97 8.99
CA TYR A 105 -4.33 15.20 7.81
C TYR A 105 -5.55 14.66 7.09
N GLU A 106 -5.37 14.40 5.79
CA GLU A 106 -6.31 13.66 4.97
C GLU A 106 -5.66 12.35 4.51
N VAL A 107 -6.45 11.27 4.44
CA VAL A 107 -5.96 9.99 3.93
C VAL A 107 -5.89 10.07 2.41
N LEU A 108 -4.66 10.23 1.90
CA LEU A 108 -4.39 10.19 0.47
C LEU A 108 -3.87 8.80 0.10
N LEU A 109 -4.55 8.10 -0.81
CA LEU A 109 -4.10 6.80 -1.29
C LEU A 109 -3.11 6.97 -2.45
N GLN A 110 -2.03 6.21 -2.39
CA GLN A 110 -1.06 6.11 -3.49
C GLN A 110 -1.44 4.97 -4.42
N SER A 111 -1.42 5.24 -5.73
CA SER A 111 -1.65 4.21 -6.74
C SER A 111 -0.44 3.32 -6.97
N TYR A 112 -0.68 2.01 -7.00
CA TYR A 112 0.29 0.98 -7.34
C TYR A 112 -0.18 0.25 -8.59
N HIS A 113 0.74 0.10 -9.54
CA HIS A 113 0.53 -0.62 -10.79
C HIS A 113 1.61 -1.68 -10.92
N ILE A 114 1.24 -2.92 -10.66
CA ILE A 114 2.16 -4.05 -10.57
C ILE A 114 2.03 -4.88 -11.85
N PRO A 115 3.07 -4.95 -12.71
CA PRO A 115 3.03 -5.78 -13.91
C PRO A 115 2.83 -7.26 -13.52
N LEU A 116 1.89 -7.94 -14.18
CA LEU A 116 1.71 -9.37 -13.93
C LEU A 116 2.91 -10.20 -14.41
N GLY A 117 3.72 -9.65 -15.32
CA GLY A 117 5.01 -10.21 -15.72
C GLY A 117 5.96 -10.44 -14.55
N ASP A 118 6.03 -9.52 -13.59
CA ASP A 118 6.95 -9.60 -12.44
C ASP A 118 6.68 -10.83 -11.56
N PHE A 119 5.42 -11.29 -11.50
CA PHE A 119 5.06 -12.51 -10.80
C PHE A 119 5.48 -13.78 -11.56
N VAL A 120 5.42 -13.74 -12.90
CA VAL A 120 5.86 -14.85 -13.76
C VAL A 120 7.38 -14.98 -13.74
N GLU A 121 8.09 -13.86 -13.71
CA GLU A 121 9.56 -13.83 -13.55
C GLU A 121 9.99 -14.52 -12.25
N GLN A 122 9.28 -14.24 -11.15
CA GLN A 122 9.59 -14.88 -9.87
C GLN A 122 9.22 -16.37 -9.85
N THR A 123 8.08 -16.75 -10.44
CA THR A 123 7.61 -18.15 -10.48
C THR A 123 7.37 -18.59 -11.91
N PRO A 124 8.41 -19.11 -12.60
CA PRO A 124 8.26 -19.63 -13.95
C PRO A 124 7.15 -20.66 -14.06
N GLY A 125 6.28 -20.45 -15.04
CA GLY A 125 5.11 -21.26 -15.30
C GLY A 125 3.81 -20.69 -14.74
N LEU A 126 3.81 -19.69 -13.83
CA LEU A 126 2.59 -19.13 -13.20
C LEU A 126 1.48 -18.87 -14.23
N GLU A 127 0.32 -19.50 -14.06
CA GLU A 127 -0.77 -19.44 -15.04
C GLU A 127 -1.70 -18.25 -14.79
N LEU A 128 -1.34 -17.06 -15.30
CA LEU A 128 -2.12 -15.82 -15.10
C LEU A 128 -3.58 -15.91 -15.59
N ARG A 129 -3.86 -16.66 -16.66
CA ARG A 129 -5.24 -16.90 -17.15
C ARG A 129 -6.08 -17.74 -16.18
N ARG A 130 -5.43 -18.37 -15.20
CA ARG A 130 -6.02 -19.21 -14.17
C ARG A 130 -5.86 -18.58 -12.78
N LEU A 131 -5.57 -17.28 -12.66
CA LEU A 131 -5.49 -16.62 -11.37
C LEU A 131 -6.76 -16.90 -10.53
N ARG A 132 -6.57 -17.23 -9.27
CA ARG A 132 -7.65 -17.53 -8.32
C ARG A 132 -7.67 -16.58 -7.15
N THR A 133 -6.49 -16.18 -6.68
CA THR A 133 -6.36 -15.39 -5.45
C THR A 133 -5.38 -14.27 -5.64
N VAL A 134 -5.71 -13.10 -5.09
CA VAL A 134 -4.78 -12.02 -4.77
C VAL A 134 -4.82 -11.88 -3.26
N ARG A 135 -3.66 -11.82 -2.58
CA ARG A 135 -3.55 -11.60 -1.15
C ARG A 135 -2.68 -10.40 -0.87
N LEU A 136 -3.10 -9.60 0.12
CA LEU A 136 -2.27 -8.62 0.78
C LEU A 136 -1.68 -9.30 2.02
N VAL A 137 -0.37 -9.45 2.04
CA VAL A 137 0.37 -10.18 3.07
C VAL A 137 1.14 -9.18 3.91
N PHE A 138 0.73 -9.04 5.17
CA PHE A 138 1.34 -8.13 6.15
C PHE A 138 2.56 -8.81 6.81
N ASP A 139 3.65 -8.98 6.06
CA ASP A 139 4.86 -9.72 6.50
C ASP A 139 6.13 -8.86 6.61
N ARG A 140 6.05 -7.55 6.30
CA ARG A 140 7.23 -6.69 6.19
C ARG A 140 7.28 -5.57 7.23
N SER A 141 6.19 -5.34 7.95
CA SER A 141 6.06 -4.34 9.02
C SER A 141 5.55 -5.01 10.29
N GLU A 142 6.05 -4.60 11.45
CA GLU A 142 5.65 -5.17 12.75
C GLU A 142 4.16 -4.93 13.05
N ALA A 143 3.70 -3.69 12.89
CA ALA A 143 2.31 -3.31 13.05
C ALA A 143 2.01 -2.05 12.24
N ALA A 144 0.89 -2.07 11.51
CA ALA A 144 0.34 -0.91 10.83
C ALA A 144 -1.12 -1.17 10.44
N THR A 145 -1.92 -0.11 10.36
CA THR A 145 -3.24 -0.13 9.75
C THR A 145 -3.16 0.55 8.39
N VAL A 146 -3.74 -0.09 7.36
CA VAL A 146 -3.75 0.42 5.98
C VAL A 146 -5.18 0.57 5.47
N VAL A 147 -5.39 1.55 4.60
CA VAL A 147 -6.59 1.66 3.78
C VAL A 147 -6.25 1.20 2.37
N VAL A 148 -7.13 0.39 1.79
CA VAL A 148 -6.99 -0.13 0.43
C VAL A 148 -8.25 0.19 -0.35
N ASP A 149 -8.08 0.65 -1.58
CA ASP A 149 -9.17 0.87 -2.52
C ASP A 149 -8.76 0.45 -3.96
N ASP A 150 -9.74 0.38 -4.86
CA ASP A 150 -9.56 0.16 -6.31
C ASP A 150 -8.69 -1.07 -6.67
N LEU A 151 -8.81 -2.17 -5.92
CA LEU A 151 -8.14 -3.42 -6.26
C LEU A 151 -8.72 -4.01 -7.56
N GLY A 152 -7.92 -4.03 -8.62
CA GLY A 152 -8.38 -4.45 -9.93
C GLY A 152 -7.26 -4.91 -10.87
N PHE A 153 -7.65 -5.23 -12.10
CA PHE A 153 -6.71 -5.52 -13.17
C PHE A 153 -6.97 -4.60 -14.35
N SER A 154 -5.92 -4.08 -14.96
CA SER A 154 -6.02 -3.33 -16.22
C SER A 154 -4.98 -3.77 -17.25
N ARG A 155 -5.00 -3.10 -18.40
CA ARG A 155 -3.96 -3.18 -19.42
C ARG A 155 -3.40 -1.79 -19.60
N MET A 156 -2.13 -1.62 -19.27
CA MET A 156 -1.38 -0.42 -19.60
C MET A 156 -0.46 -0.74 -20.77
N GLY A 157 -0.19 0.25 -21.63
CA GLY A 157 0.76 0.07 -22.73
C GLY A 157 2.19 -0.10 -22.21
N ASP A 158 3.03 -0.76 -22.99
CA ASP A 158 4.43 -1.05 -22.61
C ASP A 158 5.22 0.23 -22.26
N ASP A 159 4.91 1.35 -22.94
CA ASP A 159 5.49 2.67 -22.68
C ASP A 159 5.33 3.15 -21.22
N PHE A 160 4.24 2.77 -20.55
CA PHE A 160 3.99 3.12 -19.15
C PHE A 160 5.01 2.45 -18.22
N PHE A 161 5.34 1.18 -18.49
CA PHE A 161 6.31 0.43 -17.69
C PHE A 161 7.74 0.81 -18.01
N GLU A 162 8.06 1.07 -19.29
CA GLU A 162 9.37 1.58 -19.69
C GLU A 162 9.72 2.88 -18.97
N ALA A 163 8.77 3.82 -18.85
CA ALA A 163 9.00 5.09 -18.17
C ALA A 163 9.24 4.95 -16.66
N ARG A 164 8.62 3.95 -16.02
CA ARG A 164 8.65 3.79 -14.56
C ARG A 164 9.75 2.85 -14.05
N LEU A 165 10.14 1.84 -14.85
CA LEU A 165 11.24 0.93 -14.55
C LEU A 165 12.57 1.37 -15.21
N GLY A 166 12.50 2.17 -16.28
CA GLY A 166 13.65 2.64 -17.07
C GLY A 166 14.44 3.80 -16.48
N GLY A 167 14.29 4.10 -15.18
CA GLY A 167 15.22 4.98 -14.46
C GLY A 167 16.66 4.45 -14.40
N ALA A 168 16.88 3.17 -14.76
CA ALA A 168 18.18 2.64 -15.15
C ALA A 168 18.34 2.80 -16.67
N GLY A 169 19.12 3.81 -17.07
CA GLY A 169 19.09 4.39 -18.41
C GLY A 169 19.34 3.41 -19.56
N THR A 170 18.36 3.34 -20.46
CA THR A 170 18.60 2.96 -21.86
C THR A 170 18.53 4.21 -22.72
N SER A 171 19.72 4.73 -23.04
CA SER A 171 19.93 5.66 -24.15
C SER A 171 19.42 5.02 -25.44
N ARG A 172 18.29 5.51 -25.96
CA ARG A 172 17.87 5.21 -27.33
C ARG A 172 18.77 6.03 -28.27
N SER A 173 19.78 5.37 -28.83
CA SER A 173 20.53 5.88 -29.98
C SER A 173 19.57 6.07 -31.15
N ARG A 174 19.36 7.33 -31.52
CA ARG A 174 18.58 7.72 -32.70
C ARG A 174 19.51 7.68 -33.90
N ALA A 175 19.68 6.50 -34.50
CA ALA A 175 20.32 6.39 -35.81
C ALA A 175 19.27 6.76 -36.89
N GLY A 176 19.23 8.03 -37.26
CA GLY A 176 18.59 8.48 -38.49
C GLY A 176 19.43 8.02 -39.67
N GLY A 177 18.87 7.14 -40.49
CA GLY A 177 19.38 6.86 -41.82
C GLY A 177 18.71 7.78 -42.84
N ASN A 178 19.52 8.51 -43.59
CA ASN A 178 19.23 8.91 -44.96
C ASN A 178 20.48 8.62 -45.79
#